data_AF-A0A961V4S1-F1
#
_entry.id   AF-A0A961V4S1-F1
#
_cell.length_a   1.000
_cell.length_b   1.000
_cell.length_c   1.000
_cell.angle_alpha   90.00
_cell.angle_beta   90.00
_cell.angle_gamma   90.00
#
_symmetry.space_group_name_H-M   'P 1'
#
loop_
_entity.id
_entity.type
_entity.pdbx_description
1 polymer ?
#
loop_
_entity_poly.entity_id
_entity_poly.type
_entity_poly.pdbx_seq_one_letter_code
_entity_poly.pdbx_strand_id
1 'polypeptide(L)'
;PLAPDDDFDALEETHVDPLTGENEMDEPQDGAALAQPMRGNGRTATAQIDPDDPSTWGKVQRNAPCPCGSGKKYKHCHGRFA
;
A
#
# COMPACT_ATOMS: atom_id res chain seq x y z
N PRO A 1 -39.82 14.82 9.25
CA PRO A 1 -39.32 15.37 7.97
C PRO A 1 -37.96 16.02 8.26
N LEU A 2 -36.88 15.51 7.67
CA LEU A 2 -35.55 16.10 7.81
C LEU A 2 -35.56 17.45 7.07
N ALA A 3 -35.03 18.51 7.68
CA ALA A 3 -35.05 19.85 7.09
C ALA A 3 -34.14 19.91 5.84
N PRO A 4 -34.53 20.63 4.77
CA PRO A 4 -33.77 20.73 3.52
C PRO A 4 -32.63 21.75 3.53
N ASP A 5 -32.06 22.05 4.70
CA ASP A 5 -31.11 23.16 4.90
C ASP A 5 -29.91 22.78 5.79
N ASP A 6 -29.52 21.50 5.79
CA ASP A 6 -28.13 21.16 6.13
C ASP A 6 -27.23 21.78 5.03
N ASP A 7 -26.62 22.93 5.34
CA ASP A 7 -25.62 23.63 4.52
C ASP A 7 -24.37 22.74 4.38
N PHE A 8 -24.45 21.73 3.50
CA PHE A 8 -23.34 20.82 3.21
C PHE A 8 -22.13 21.54 2.60
N ASP A 9 -22.29 22.79 2.15
CA ASP A 9 -21.23 23.70 1.73
C ASP A 9 -20.35 24.20 2.90
N ALA A 10 -20.82 24.10 4.15
CA ALA A 10 -20.05 24.46 5.34
C ALA A 10 -19.30 23.28 5.99
N LEU A 11 -19.17 22.15 5.27
CA LEU A 11 -18.39 21.01 5.74
C LEU A 11 -16.88 21.31 5.58
N GLU A 12 -16.20 21.50 6.72
CA GLU A 12 -14.76 21.72 6.77
C GLU A 12 -14.04 20.38 6.97
N GLU A 13 -13.08 20.05 6.10
CA GLU A 13 -12.30 18.79 6.18
C GLU A 13 -11.20 18.95 7.25
N THR A 14 -11.37 18.27 8.39
CA THR A 14 -10.41 18.29 9.49
C THR A 14 -9.55 17.02 9.48
N HIS A 15 -8.27 17.13 9.12
CA HIS A 15 -7.29 16.04 9.23
C HIS A 15 -6.45 16.22 10.49
N VAL A 16 -6.84 15.54 11.56
CA VAL A 16 -6.16 15.58 12.87
C VAL A 16 -5.06 14.52 12.92
N ASP A 17 -3.81 14.90 13.20
CA ASP A 17 -2.72 13.95 13.41
C ASP A 17 -2.94 13.16 14.74
N PRO A 18 -2.90 11.81 14.73
CA PRO A 18 -3.15 10.98 15.91
C PRO A 18 -2.06 11.05 17.00
N LEU A 19 -0.88 11.59 16.70
CA LEU A 19 0.24 11.72 17.62
C LEU A 19 0.25 13.08 18.33
N THR A 20 -0.21 14.14 17.66
CA THR A 20 -0.08 15.51 18.17
C THR A 20 -1.41 16.24 18.37
N GLY A 21 -2.48 15.79 17.70
CA GLY A 21 -3.82 16.37 17.82
C GLY A 21 -4.00 17.70 17.08
N GLU A 22 -3.06 18.09 16.23
CA GLU A 22 -3.12 19.29 15.40
C GLU A 22 -3.70 19.01 14.01
N ASN A 23 -4.26 20.05 13.37
CA ASN A 23 -4.88 19.95 12.05
C ASN A 23 -3.84 20.14 10.95
N GLU A 24 -3.58 19.10 10.16
CA GLU A 24 -2.51 19.07 9.14
C GLU A 24 -2.70 20.08 7.98
N MET A 25 -3.91 20.65 7.81
CA MET A 25 -4.19 21.65 6.77
C MET A 25 -3.98 23.10 7.20
N ASP A 26 -3.82 23.38 8.50
CA ASP A 26 -3.65 24.75 9.03
C ASP A 26 -2.17 25.20 9.01
N GLU A 27 -1.22 24.28 8.87
CA GLU A 27 0.20 24.63 8.75
C GLU A 27 0.58 25.08 7.32
N PRO A 28 1.15 26.29 7.15
CA PRO A 28 1.85 26.62 5.92
C PRO A 28 3.05 25.68 5.80
N GLN A 29 3.16 24.95 4.70
CA GLN A 29 4.26 24.02 4.44
C GLN A 29 5.57 24.81 4.25
N ASP A 30 6.18 25.32 5.31
CA ASP A 30 7.54 25.82 5.29
C ASP A 30 8.53 24.65 5.25
N GLY A 31 8.78 24.18 4.03
CA GLY A 31 10.15 24.08 3.53
C GLY A 31 11.14 23.13 4.20
N ALA A 32 10.73 22.08 4.92
CA ALA A 32 11.66 21.04 5.36
C ALA A 32 11.08 19.63 5.17
N ALA A 33 11.02 19.19 3.92
CA ALA A 33 10.93 17.78 3.58
C ALA A 33 12.19 17.05 4.10
N LEU A 34 12.18 16.69 5.38
CA LEU A 34 13.01 15.59 5.88
C LEU A 34 12.45 14.34 5.23
N ALA A 35 13.00 14.01 4.06
CA ALA A 35 12.74 12.79 3.32
C ALA A 35 13.00 11.61 4.26
N GLN A 36 11.94 11.14 4.92
CA GLN A 36 11.95 9.86 5.59
C GLN A 36 12.18 8.83 4.49
N PRO A 37 13.29 8.06 4.49
CA PRO A 37 13.42 6.98 3.55
C PRO A 37 12.34 5.97 3.96
N MET A 38 11.24 5.92 3.19
CA MET A 38 10.30 4.82 3.26
C MET A 38 11.13 3.55 3.08
N ARG A 39 11.43 2.88 4.21
CA ARG A 39 12.05 1.57 4.20
C ARG A 39 11.00 0.62 3.68
N GLY A 40 10.94 0.54 2.35
CA GLY A 40 10.26 -0.52 1.64
C GLY A 40 10.79 -1.81 2.23
N ASN A 41 9.95 -2.47 3.01
CA ASN A 41 10.24 -3.73 3.65
C ASN A 41 10.17 -4.84 2.57
N GLY A 42 11.02 -4.70 1.56
CA GLY A 42 11.27 -5.66 0.50
C GLY A 42 12.07 -6.81 1.07
N ARG A 43 11.46 -7.54 2.02
CA ARG A 43 11.92 -8.88 2.36
C ARG A 43 11.54 -9.78 1.18
N THR A 44 12.26 -9.64 0.07
CA THR A 44 12.39 -10.72 -0.91
C THR A 44 13.14 -11.82 -0.17
N ALA A 45 12.40 -12.61 0.60
CA ALA A 45 12.91 -13.84 1.18
C ALA A 45 13.19 -14.75 0.00
N THR A 46 14.43 -14.73 -0.50
CA THR A 46 14.96 -15.78 -1.36
C THR A 46 15.25 -16.98 -0.45
N ALA A 47 14.20 -17.52 0.16
CA ALA A 47 14.20 -18.95 0.42
C ALA A 47 14.52 -19.63 -0.91
N GLN A 48 15.19 -20.77 -0.90
CA GLN A 48 15.56 -21.46 -2.13
C GLN A 48 14.28 -21.95 -2.81
N ILE A 49 13.73 -21.11 -3.68
CA ILE A 49 12.53 -21.31 -4.46
C ILE A 49 12.99 -22.04 -5.72
N ASP A 50 12.63 -23.30 -5.84
CA ASP A 50 12.87 -24.09 -7.04
C ASP A 50 11.80 -23.74 -8.09
N PRO A 51 12.15 -23.19 -9.26
CA PRO A 51 11.19 -22.78 -10.30
C PRO A 51 10.27 -23.89 -10.82
N ASP A 52 10.64 -25.16 -10.64
CA ASP A 52 9.91 -26.33 -11.13
C ASP A 52 9.05 -26.97 -10.02
N ASP A 53 9.33 -26.67 -8.73
CA ASP A 53 8.54 -27.16 -7.59
C ASP A 53 7.76 -26.03 -6.88
N PRO A 54 6.44 -25.88 -7.15
CA PRO A 54 5.61 -24.84 -6.54
C PRO A 54 5.43 -24.96 -5.03
N SER A 55 5.72 -26.14 -4.44
CA SER A 55 5.64 -26.32 -2.98
C SER A 55 6.73 -25.55 -2.24
N THR A 56 7.87 -25.30 -2.90
CA THR A 56 9.01 -24.55 -2.35
C THR A 56 8.79 -23.04 -2.34
N TRP A 57 7.79 -22.54 -3.09
CA TRP A 57 7.60 -21.11 -3.32
C TRP A 57 7.03 -20.37 -2.09
N GLY A 58 6.40 -21.09 -1.17
CA GLY A 58 5.76 -20.51 0.00
C GLY A 58 4.69 -19.46 -0.35
N LYS A 59 4.69 -18.32 0.36
CA LYS A 59 3.75 -17.22 0.10
C LYS A 59 4.31 -16.27 -0.98
N VAL A 60 4.02 -16.59 -2.23
CA VAL A 60 4.32 -15.70 -3.38
C VAL A 60 3.30 -14.56 -3.45
N GLN A 61 3.77 -13.33 -3.47
CA GLN A 61 2.92 -12.15 -3.65
C GLN A 61 2.26 -12.17 -5.04
N ARG A 62 0.94 -11.95 -5.11
CA ARG A 62 0.17 -12.02 -6.37
C ARG A 62 0.68 -11.11 -7.49
N ASN A 63 1.29 -9.96 -7.17
CA ASN A 63 1.82 -9.01 -8.15
C ASN A 63 3.32 -9.19 -8.45
N ALA A 64 4.05 -10.03 -7.71
CA ALA A 64 5.47 -10.29 -7.94
C ALA A 64 5.70 -11.06 -9.25
N PRO A 65 6.91 -11.03 -9.83
CA PRO A 65 7.27 -11.92 -10.93
C PRO A 65 7.05 -13.38 -10.53
N CYS A 66 6.52 -14.18 -11.45
CA CYS A 66 6.26 -15.58 -11.19
C CYS A 66 7.59 -16.36 -11.09
N PRO A 67 7.80 -17.15 -10.04
CA PRO A 67 9.06 -17.85 -9.79
C PRO A 67 9.43 -18.90 -10.84
N CYS A 68 8.47 -19.37 -11.64
CA CYS A 68 8.70 -20.27 -12.79
C CYS A 68 9.47 -19.64 -13.97
N GLY A 69 9.97 -18.40 -13.85
CA GLY A 69 10.75 -17.74 -14.89
C GLY A 69 9.96 -17.24 -16.11
N SER A 70 8.62 -17.32 -16.11
CA SER A 70 7.78 -16.92 -17.26
C SER A 70 7.75 -15.43 -17.59
N GLY A 71 8.35 -14.57 -16.75
CA GLY A 71 8.30 -13.11 -16.89
C GLY A 71 6.94 -12.46 -16.61
N LYS A 72 5.90 -13.26 -16.31
CA LYS A 72 4.55 -12.79 -15.97
C LYS A 72 4.42 -12.58 -14.46
N LYS A 73 3.47 -11.73 -14.03
CA LYS A 73 3.10 -11.62 -12.60
C LYS A 73 2.49 -12.94 -12.10
N TYR A 74 2.70 -13.30 -10.83
CA TYR A 74 2.20 -14.55 -10.25
C TYR A 74 0.69 -14.75 -10.49
N LYS A 75 -0.14 -13.73 -10.26
CA LYS A 75 -1.60 -13.77 -10.51
C LYS A 75 -2.02 -14.00 -11.97
N HIS A 76 -1.12 -13.77 -12.93
CA HIS A 76 -1.36 -13.98 -14.36
C HIS A 76 -0.74 -15.28 -14.89
N CYS A 77 -0.10 -16.06 -14.02
CA CYS A 77 0.55 -17.32 -14.32
C CYS A 77 0.00 -18.39 -13.35
N HIS A 78 0.86 -19.02 -12.54
CA HIS A 78 0.48 -20.07 -11.60
C HIS A 78 -0.46 -19.62 -10.47
N GLY A 79 -0.52 -18.32 -10.17
CA GLY A 79 -1.48 -17.75 -9.21
C GLY A 79 -2.88 -17.48 -9.77
N ARG A 80 -3.18 -17.86 -11.02
CA ARG A 80 -4.53 -17.68 -11.62
C ARG A 80 -5.57 -18.60 -10.98
N PHE A 81 -5.18 -19.81 -10.60
CA PHE A 81 -6.05 -20.86 -10.06
C PHE A 81 -5.76 -21.18 -8.58
N ALA A 82 -4.81 -20.46 -7.97
CA ALA A 82 -4.47 -20.55 -6.55
C ALA A 82 -5.29 -19.57 -5.72
#